data_AF-F4BHX8-F1
#
_entry.id   AF-F4BHX8-F1
#
_cell.length_a   1.000
_cell.length_b   1.000
_cell.length_c   1.000
_cell.angle_alpha   90.00
_cell.angle_beta   90.00
_cell.angle_gamma   90.00
#
_symmetry.space_group_name_H-M   'P 1'
#
loop_
_entity.id
_entity.type
_entity.pdbx_description
1 polymer ?
#
loop_
_entity_poly.entity_id
_entity_poly.type
_entity_poly.pdbx_seq_one_letter_code
_entity_poly.pdbx_strand_id
1 'polypeptide(L)' 'MLAQLKSLIKGAENWPIFIKNKSEQFEARASMVEIQESDSIWFADMADTKAPIAVVRVVHYLKMITNNKLCYQARK' A
#
# COMPACT_ATOMS: atom_id res chain seq x y z
N MET A 1 4.49 -8.83 -5.33
CA MET A 1 4.71 -10.29 -5.18
C MET A 1 4.86 -10.76 -3.74
N LEU A 2 5.33 -9.98 -2.75
CA LEU A 2 5.31 -10.44 -1.35
C LEU A 2 3.89 -10.62 -0.77
N ALA A 3 2.97 -9.72 -1.11
CA ALA A 3 1.57 -9.75 -0.65
C ALA A 3 0.79 -11.04 -0.99
N GLN A 4 1.22 -11.78 -2.03
CA GLN A 4 0.57 -13.05 -2.42
C GLN A 4 1.01 -14.23 -1.54
N LEU A 5 2.11 -14.09 -0.81
CA LEU A 5 2.64 -15.12 0.10
C LEU A 5 2.11 -14.96 1.54
N LYS A 6 1.05 -14.15 1.74
CA LYS A 6 0.54 -13.83 3.08
C LYS A 6 0.14 -15.07 3.91
N SER A 7 -0.22 -16.18 3.26
CA SER A 7 -0.54 -17.44 3.93
C SER A 7 0.67 -18.10 4.60
N LEU A 8 1.89 -17.74 4.20
CA LEU A 8 3.13 -18.28 4.75
C LEU A 8 3.75 -17.38 5.83
N ILE A 9 3.28 -16.14 5.97
CA ILE A 9 3.86 -15.12 6.83
C ILE A 9 2.92 -14.89 8.01
N LYS A 10 3.39 -15.18 9.23
CA LYS A 10 2.61 -14.94 10.45
C LYS A 10 2.37 -13.44 10.63
N GLY A 11 1.14 -13.04 10.93
CA GLY A 11 0.77 -11.62 11.10
C GLY A 11 0.48 -10.87 9.80
N ALA A 12 0.49 -11.55 8.65
CA ALA A 12 0.21 -10.97 7.33
C ALA A 12 -1.26 -11.15 6.89
N GLU A 13 -2.17 -11.58 7.76
CA GLU A 13 -3.55 -11.93 7.41
C GLU A 13 -4.29 -10.74 6.78
N ASN A 14 -4.01 -9.55 7.32
CA ASN A 14 -4.58 -8.27 6.91
C ASN A 14 -3.87 -7.62 5.73
N TRP A 15 -2.85 -8.24 5.13
CA TRP A 15 -2.18 -7.64 3.99
C TRP A 15 -3.13 -7.48 2.78
N PRO A 16 -3.09 -6.33 2.10
CA PRO A 16 -3.88 -6.10 0.91
C PRO A 16 -3.38 -6.93 -0.26
N ILE A 17 -4.27 -7.16 -1.23
CA ILE A 17 -3.85 -7.58 -2.57
C ILE A 17 -3.74 -6.37 -3.48
N PHE A 18 -2.77 -6.42 -4.40
CA PHE A 18 -2.60 -5.38 -5.42
C PHE A 18 -3.44 -5.74 -6.66
N ILE A 19 -4.34 -4.84 -7.06
CA ILE A 19 -5.15 -4.97 -8.28
C ILE A 19 -4.93 -3.78 -9.21
N LYS A 20 -5.42 -3.89 -10.47
CA LYS A 20 -5.26 -2.84 -11.49
C LYS A 20 -5.68 -1.47 -10.96
N ASN A 21 -4.98 -0.44 -11.41
CA ASN A 21 -5.34 0.95 -11.12
C ASN A 21 -6.76 1.24 -11.58
N LYS A 22 -7.47 2.13 -10.88
CA LYS A 22 -8.75 2.67 -11.36
C LYS A 22 -8.63 3.39 -12.71
N SER A 23 -7.47 3.95 -13.02
CA SER A 23 -7.18 4.57 -14.31
C SER A 23 -7.01 3.55 -15.44
N GLU A 24 -6.84 2.26 -15.10
CA GLU A 24 -6.50 1.17 -16.01
C GLU A 24 -5.25 1.41 -16.87
N GLN A 25 -4.45 2.41 -16.49
CA GLN A 25 -3.24 2.83 -17.18
C GLN A 25 -2.01 2.64 -16.28
N PHE A 26 -0.86 2.64 -16.94
CA PHE A 26 0.43 2.78 -16.29
C PHE A 26 0.59 4.18 -15.68
N GLU A 27 1.12 4.25 -14.46
CA GLU A 27 1.37 5.51 -13.77
C GLU A 27 2.87 5.66 -13.45
N ALA A 28 3.46 6.77 -13.93
CA ALA A 28 4.79 7.25 -13.58
C ALA A 28 4.67 8.67 -13.01
N ARG A 29 4.83 8.81 -11.69
CA ARG A 29 4.59 10.07 -10.96
C ARG A 29 5.59 10.26 -9.84
N ALA A 30 5.88 11.50 -9.48
CA ALA A 30 6.41 11.84 -8.16
C ALA A 30 5.22 12.16 -7.25
N SER A 31 4.97 11.30 -6.26
CA SER A 31 3.82 11.43 -5.35
C SER A 31 4.29 11.85 -3.97
N MET A 32 3.64 12.84 -3.37
CA MET A 32 3.88 13.19 -1.98
C MET A 32 3.30 12.09 -1.09
N VAL A 33 4.13 11.49 -0.24
CA VAL A 33 3.70 10.49 0.74
C VAL A 33 4.01 10.96 2.14
N GLU A 34 3.22 10.47 3.10
CA GLU A 34 3.38 10.72 4.53
C GLU A 34 3.62 9.37 5.22
N ILE A 35 4.66 9.29 6.03
CA ILE A 35 4.95 8.10 6.83
C ILE A 35 3.99 8.09 8.02
N GLN A 36 3.12 7.08 8.08
CA GLN A 36 2.21 6.87 9.21
C GLN A 36 2.93 6.12 10.33
N GLU A 37 2.50 6.34 11.57
CA GLU A 37 2.92 5.54 12.72
C GLU A 37 2.57 4.06 12.49
N SER A 38 3.56 3.18 12.67
CA SER A 38 3.42 1.73 12.48
C SER A 38 4.55 0.98 13.17
N ASP A 39 4.36 -0.32 13.42
CA ASP A 39 5.38 -1.23 13.99
C ASP A 39 6.51 -1.60 13.00
N SER A 40 6.74 -0.79 11.96
CA SER A 40 7.78 -1.06 10.96
C SER A 40 9.16 -0.67 11.48
N ILE A 41 10.05 -1.66 11.59
CA ILE A 41 11.46 -1.45 11.95
C ILE A 41 12.21 -0.48 11.01
N TRP A 42 11.72 -0.32 9.77
CA TRP A 42 12.36 0.51 8.75
C TRP A 42 12.01 1.99 8.87
N PHE A 43 10.92 2.31 9.55
CA PHE A 43 10.37 3.66 9.64
C PHE A 43 10.35 4.19 11.08
N ALA A 44 11.19 3.61 11.95
CA ALA A 44 11.34 4.07 13.33
C ALA A 44 11.68 5.57 13.36
N ASP A 45 10.97 6.32 14.21
CA ASP A 45 11.13 7.78 14.39
C ASP A 45 10.92 8.63 13.12
N MET A 46 10.27 8.08 12.09
CA MET A 46 9.99 8.78 10.83
C MET A 46 8.52 9.17 10.66
N ALA A 47 7.67 8.94 11.66
CA ALA A 47 6.24 9.31 11.61
C ALA A 47 6.06 10.80 11.26
N ASP A 48 4.98 11.11 10.54
CA ASP A 48 4.61 12.44 10.03
C ASP A 48 5.57 13.07 8.99
N THR A 49 6.65 12.37 8.62
CA THR A 49 7.56 12.84 7.57
C THR A 49 6.86 12.83 6.21
N LYS A 50 6.92 13.97 5.51
CA LYS A 50 6.38 14.14 4.15
C LYS A 50 7.50 14.29 3.14
N ALA A 51 7.51 13.42 2.14
CA ALA A 51 8.53 13.44 1.09
C ALA A 51 7.95 13.04 -0.28
N PRO A 52 8.46 13.60 -1.39
CA PRO A 52 8.12 13.13 -2.72
C PRO A 52 8.82 11.80 -3.01
N ILE A 53 8.06 10.79 -3.43
CA ILE A 53 8.58 9.46 -3.79
C ILE A 53 8.21 9.13 -5.23
N ALA A 54 9.14 8.52 -5.96
CA ALA A 54 8.90 8.03 -7.29
C ALA A 54 7.95 6.82 -7.26
N VAL A 55 6.86 6.90 -8.02
CA VAL A 55 5.87 5.85 -8.19
C VAL A 55 5.83 5.47 -9.65
N VAL A 56 6.20 4.23 -9.97
CA VAL A 56 6.19 3.70 -11.33
C VAL A 56 5.55 2.30 -11.32
N ARG A 57 4.33 2.16 -11.85
CA ARG A 57 3.57 0.89 -11.78
C ARG A 57 2.33 0.86 -12.67
N VAL A 58 1.92 -0.35 -13.05
CA VAL A 58 0.63 -0.63 -13.71
C VAL A 58 -0.49 -0.95 -12.69
N VAL A 59 -0.14 -1.42 -11.48
CA VAL A 59 -1.08 -2.03 -10.51
C VAL A 59 -0.84 -1.39 -9.14
N HIS A 60 -1.77 -0.59 -8.59
CA HIS A 60 -1.65 0.17 -7.32
C HIS A 60 -2.85 0.07 -6.38
N TYR A 61 -4.04 -0.35 -6.86
CA TYR A 61 -5.21 -0.35 -5.97
C TYR A 61 -5.08 -1.43 -4.91
N LEU A 62 -5.04 -1.02 -3.63
CA LEU A 62 -5.06 -1.91 -2.49
C LEU A 62 -6.51 -2.33 -2.23
N LYS A 63 -6.77 -3.63 -2.32
CA LYS A 63 -8.02 -4.21 -1.85
C LYS A 63 -7.77 -4.90 -0.51
N MET A 64 -8.24 -4.26 0.56
CA MET A 64 -8.30 -4.86 1.90
C MET A 64 -9.60 -5.64 2.01
N ILE A 65 -9.54 -6.89 2.48
CA ILE A 65 -10.73 -7.68 2.84
C ILE A 65 -10.80 -7.66 4.36
N THR A 66 -11.61 -6.78 4.92
CA THR A 66 -11.88 -6.73 6.37
C THR A 66 -13.39 -6.83 6.62
N ASN A 67 -13.82 -7.80 7.43
CA ASN A 67 -15.21 -8.02 7.87
C ASN A 67 -16.29 -7.83 6.78
N ASN A 68 -16.14 -8.52 5.64
CA ASN A 68 -17.13 -8.52 4.55
C ASN A 68 -17.48 -7.12 3.98
N LYS A 69 -16.64 -6.11 4.23
CA LYS A 69 -16.75 -4.76 3.67
C LYS A 69 -15.55 -4.48 2.77
N LEU A 70 -15.82 -3.99 1.57
CA LEU A 70 -14.82 -3.51 0.62
C LEU A 70 -14.30 -2.15 1.09
N CYS A 71 -13.12 -2.14 1.73
CA CYS A 71 -12.43 -0.91 2.09
C CYS A 71 -11.39 -0.58 1.00
N TYR A 72 -11.61 0.52 0.29
CA TYR A 72 -10.70 1.03 -0.72
C TYR A 72 -9.77 2.07 -0.09
N GLN A 73 -8.49 1.73 0.09
CA GLN A 73 -7.46 2.69 0.49
C GLN A 73 -6.56 2.99 -0.70
N ALA A 74 -6.94 4.02 -1.44
CA ALA A 74 -6.03 4.83 -2.23
C ALA A 74 -6.51 6.27 -2.02
N ARG A 75 -6.03 6.92 -0.95
CA ARG A 75 -6.19 8.37 -0.82
C ARG A 75 -5.41 8.97 -1.99
N LYS A 76 -6.13 9.67 -2.87
CA LYS A 76 -5.53 10.59 -3.84
C LYS A 76 -4.87 11.74 -3.09
#